data_AF-X1S8I3-F1
#
_entry.id   AF-X1S8I3-F1
#
_cell.length_a   1.000
_cell.length_b   1.000
_cell.length_c   1.000
_cell.angle_alpha   90.00
_cell.angle_beta   90.00
_cell.angle_gamma   90.00
#
_symmetry.space_group_name_H-M   'P 1'
#
loop_
_entity.id
_entity.type
_entity.pdbx_description
1 polymer ?
#
loop_
_entity_poly.entity_id
_entity_poly.type
_entity_poly.pdbx_seq_one_letter_code
_entity_poly.pdbx_strand_id
1 'polypeptide(L)'
;MRRAIARGRILPQSLSTDPRYGRLSLKAQVLYPLMWINCDDQGRLSGDPDEIKYAACPSVSEITADEIPALLQEMETRSLIKVYTTSKTKATQMLDWWEVQRLQWAYPSGYPPAEGWTDHLRYHPTPKEIITENWPPSGQQASELLPSKLPSALPNALPSKLPTPEELGGEIRSTLMALPEPIDHLVEHEIIKDTLAKLAQARGLVPKSEVTTDTGRIDLLWEEPTGKVVAAFEIDVYEPRRRSLTKLKALHCPYAFIILRTNPEPLRWEQGVLLIGLAEELPTALQSDRESSKEIIEEEKEEEGRANSGL
;
A
#
# COMPACT_ATOMS: atom_id res chain seq x y z
N MET A 1 6.42 21.06 -12.49
CA MET A 1 6.22 19.74 -13.11
C MET A 1 5.50 18.83 -12.12
N ARG A 2 4.44 18.13 -12.54
CA ARG A 2 3.80 17.09 -11.74
C ARG A 2 4.81 15.95 -11.56
N ARG A 3 5.07 15.54 -10.32
CA ARG A 3 5.95 14.40 -10.04
C ARG A 3 5.30 13.12 -10.56
N ALA A 4 6.11 12.23 -11.13
CA ALA A 4 5.65 10.90 -11.52
C ALA A 4 5.26 10.07 -10.29
N ILE A 5 4.36 9.11 -10.47
CA ILE A 5 4.01 8.14 -9.43
C ILE A 5 5.24 7.22 -9.21
N ALA A 6 5.62 7.02 -7.96
CA ALA A 6 6.75 6.16 -7.61
C ALA A 6 6.49 4.70 -8.03
N ARG A 7 7.45 4.09 -8.72
CA ARG A 7 7.37 2.69 -9.21
C ARG A 7 8.04 1.66 -8.28
N GLY A 8 8.28 2.03 -7.02
CA GLY A 8 8.79 1.11 -5.99
C GLY A 8 10.17 0.51 -6.28
N ARG A 9 11.06 1.21 -7.00
CA ARG A 9 12.44 0.75 -7.23
C ARG A 9 13.28 1.00 -5.99
N ILE A 10 13.57 -0.06 -5.24
CA ILE A 10 14.26 0.04 -3.95
C ILE A 10 15.74 -0.27 -4.13
N LEU A 11 16.62 0.52 -3.51
CA LEU A 11 18.02 0.17 -3.34
C LEU A 11 18.20 -0.53 -1.98
N PRO A 12 18.96 -1.63 -1.91
CA PRO A 12 19.10 -2.37 -0.68
C PRO A 12 20.09 -1.64 0.24
N GLN A 13 19.86 -1.69 1.55
CA GLN A 13 20.81 -1.14 2.53
C GLN A 13 22.22 -1.73 2.35
N SER A 14 22.32 -3.00 1.97
CA SER A 14 23.59 -3.71 1.75
C SER A 14 24.47 -3.08 0.68
N LEU A 15 23.92 -2.25 -0.24
CA LEU A 15 24.71 -1.50 -1.21
C LEU A 15 25.75 -0.59 -0.53
N SER A 16 25.40 -0.01 0.63
CA SER A 16 26.31 0.85 1.40
C SER A 16 27.56 0.12 1.92
N THR A 17 27.49 -1.20 2.03
CA THR A 17 28.57 -2.08 2.48
C THR A 17 29.14 -2.95 1.36
N ASP A 18 28.66 -2.80 0.12
CA ASP A 18 29.15 -3.59 -1.00
C ASP A 18 30.56 -3.09 -1.41
N PRO A 19 31.60 -3.93 -1.33
CA PRO A 19 32.95 -3.54 -1.71
C PRO A 19 33.09 -3.20 -3.20
N ARG A 20 32.23 -3.73 -4.08
CA ARG A 20 32.19 -3.34 -5.51
C ARG A 20 31.78 -1.88 -5.63
N TYR A 21 30.70 -1.49 -4.97
CA TYR A 21 30.18 -0.12 -4.99
C TYR A 21 31.12 0.87 -4.27
N GLY A 22 31.61 0.51 -3.07
CA GLY A 22 32.49 1.38 -2.28
C GLY A 22 33.83 1.73 -2.93
N ARG A 23 34.25 0.99 -3.97
CA ARG A 23 35.48 1.26 -4.75
C ARG A 23 35.24 2.11 -5.99
N LEU A 24 34.01 2.50 -6.28
CA LEU A 24 33.71 3.41 -7.39
C LEU A 24 34.19 4.84 -7.09
N SER A 25 34.49 5.60 -8.13
CA SER A 25 34.63 7.06 -8.05
C SER A 25 33.35 7.70 -7.51
N LEU A 26 33.46 8.87 -6.88
CA LEU A 26 32.29 9.56 -6.32
C LEU A 26 31.21 9.83 -7.37
N LYS A 27 31.60 10.19 -8.61
CA LYS A 27 30.67 10.39 -9.72
C LYS A 27 29.93 9.11 -10.08
N ALA A 28 30.61 7.97 -10.14
CA ALA A 28 29.99 6.68 -10.39
C ALA A 28 29.08 6.25 -9.21
N GLN A 29 29.49 6.51 -7.96
CA GLN A 29 28.65 6.27 -6.78
C GLN A 29 27.36 7.08 -6.82
N VAL A 30 27.40 8.33 -7.32
CA VAL A 30 26.20 9.16 -7.51
C VAL A 30 25.35 8.69 -8.69
N LEU A 31 25.98 8.33 -9.82
CA LEU A 31 25.27 7.95 -11.04
C LEU A 31 24.53 6.61 -10.92
N TYR A 32 25.14 5.59 -10.31
CA TYR A 32 24.56 4.25 -10.19
C TYR A 32 23.14 4.22 -9.58
N PRO A 33 22.87 4.81 -8.40
CA PRO A 33 21.52 4.82 -7.82
C PRO A 33 20.52 5.61 -8.66
N LEU A 34 20.97 6.65 -9.37
CA LEU A 34 20.13 7.43 -10.27
C LEU A 34 19.75 6.63 -11.53
N MET A 35 20.64 5.80 -12.04
CA MET A 35 20.33 4.86 -13.13
C MET A 35 19.37 3.77 -12.66
N TRP A 36 19.58 3.23 -11.45
CA TRP A 36 18.77 2.15 -10.88
C TRP A 36 17.27 2.49 -10.84
N ILE A 37 16.92 3.69 -10.34
CA ILE A 37 15.52 4.13 -10.26
C ILE A 37 14.87 4.37 -11.62
N ASN A 38 15.67 4.53 -12.67
CA ASN A 38 15.22 4.73 -14.06
C ASN A 38 15.17 3.45 -14.88
N CYS A 39 15.52 2.29 -14.29
CA CYS A 39 15.43 1.01 -14.98
C CYS A 39 13.97 0.56 -15.20
N ASP A 40 13.75 -0.14 -16.31
CA ASP A 40 12.50 -0.87 -16.56
C ASP A 40 12.33 -2.08 -15.61
N ASP A 41 11.26 -2.86 -15.80
CA ASP A 41 10.95 -3.99 -14.90
C ASP A 41 11.97 -5.15 -15.01
N GLN A 42 12.82 -5.17 -16.04
CA GLN A 42 13.87 -6.17 -16.22
C GLN A 42 15.26 -5.67 -15.79
N GLY A 43 15.33 -4.46 -15.22
CA GLY A 43 16.59 -3.86 -14.76
C GLY A 43 17.41 -3.26 -15.90
N ARG A 44 16.76 -2.86 -17.01
CA ARG A 44 17.44 -2.29 -18.17
C ARG A 44 17.14 -0.82 -18.34
N LEU A 45 18.10 -0.13 -18.93
CA LEU A 45 18.00 1.24 -19.41
C LEU A 45 18.92 1.45 -20.62
N SER A 46 18.82 2.63 -21.23
CA SER A 46 19.72 3.02 -22.31
C SER A 46 21.19 2.99 -21.89
N GLY A 47 22.05 2.61 -22.82
CA GLY A 47 23.51 2.76 -22.72
C GLY A 47 24.03 4.00 -23.44
N ASP A 48 23.13 4.83 -24.00
CA ASP A 48 23.49 6.07 -24.66
C ASP A 48 23.81 7.17 -23.62
N PRO A 49 24.97 7.86 -23.73
CA PRO A 49 25.39 8.85 -22.75
C PRO A 49 24.43 10.04 -22.61
N ASP A 50 23.88 10.54 -23.72
CA ASP A 50 22.99 11.70 -23.70
C ASP A 50 21.65 11.33 -23.05
N GLU A 51 21.12 10.14 -23.37
CA GLU A 51 19.90 9.63 -22.73
C GLU A 51 20.08 9.38 -21.24
N ILE A 52 21.21 8.79 -20.81
CA ILE A 52 21.50 8.58 -19.38
C ILE A 52 21.63 9.93 -18.68
N LYS A 53 22.34 10.89 -19.29
CA LYS A 53 22.50 12.23 -18.72
C LYS A 53 21.14 12.88 -18.51
N TYR A 54 20.29 12.85 -19.52
CA TYR A 54 18.97 13.45 -19.50
C TYR A 54 18.01 12.76 -18.52
N ALA A 55 17.96 11.42 -18.51
CA ALA A 55 16.99 10.67 -17.73
C ALA A 55 17.41 10.48 -16.26
N ALA A 56 18.69 10.16 -16.00
CA ALA A 56 19.15 9.79 -14.67
C ALA A 56 19.67 10.98 -13.87
N CYS A 57 20.42 11.89 -14.47
CA CYS A 57 21.12 12.95 -13.74
C CYS A 57 21.08 14.34 -14.41
N PRO A 58 19.91 14.83 -14.88
CA PRO A 58 19.83 16.06 -15.67
C PRO A 58 20.33 17.29 -14.92
N SER A 59 20.19 17.33 -13.60
CA SER A 59 20.56 18.48 -12.76
C SER A 59 21.94 18.35 -12.09
N VAL A 60 22.68 17.25 -12.29
CA VAL A 60 24.01 17.05 -11.68
C VAL A 60 25.08 17.58 -12.63
N SER A 61 25.44 18.86 -12.50
CA SER A 61 26.40 19.53 -13.41
C SER A 61 27.77 18.86 -13.51
N GLU A 62 28.19 18.19 -12.45
CA GLU A 62 29.49 17.56 -12.31
C GLU A 62 29.63 16.27 -13.11
N ILE A 63 28.54 15.71 -13.62
CA ILE A 63 28.54 14.51 -14.47
C ILE A 63 28.12 14.96 -15.87
N THR A 64 29.04 15.02 -16.83
CA THR A 64 28.72 15.37 -18.22
C THR A 64 28.41 14.13 -19.06
N ALA A 65 27.74 14.30 -20.20
CA ALA A 65 27.50 13.19 -21.13
C ALA A 65 28.82 12.53 -21.58
N ASP A 66 29.86 13.32 -21.83
CA ASP A 66 31.19 12.82 -22.23
C ASP A 66 31.87 11.95 -21.17
N GLU A 67 31.54 12.15 -19.89
CA GLU A 67 32.11 11.36 -18.78
C GLU A 67 31.38 10.02 -18.56
N ILE A 68 30.10 9.93 -18.94
CA ILE A 68 29.27 8.74 -18.70
C ILE A 68 29.89 7.45 -19.25
N PRO A 69 30.45 7.39 -20.48
CA PRO A 69 31.11 6.17 -20.96
C PRO A 69 32.18 5.62 -20.03
N ALA A 70 33.02 6.49 -19.45
CA ALA A 70 34.06 6.09 -18.51
C ALA A 70 33.46 5.61 -17.17
N LEU A 71 32.42 6.28 -16.68
CA LEU A 71 31.70 5.87 -15.47
C LEU A 71 31.00 4.52 -15.63
N LEU A 72 30.39 4.26 -16.78
CA LEU A 72 29.77 2.97 -17.10
C LEU A 72 30.82 1.85 -17.18
N GLN A 73 31.96 2.11 -17.84
CA GLN A 73 33.06 1.16 -17.88
C GLN A 73 33.60 0.84 -16.47
N GLU A 74 33.68 1.85 -15.61
CA GLU A 74 34.10 1.71 -14.21
C GLU A 74 33.17 0.75 -13.44
N MET A 75 31.85 0.91 -13.59
CA MET A 75 30.84 0.06 -12.97
C MET A 75 30.82 -1.36 -13.56
N GLU A 76 30.97 -1.50 -14.88
CA GLU A 76 31.00 -2.80 -15.56
C GLU A 76 32.22 -3.62 -15.14
N THR A 77 33.40 -2.98 -15.03
CA THR A 77 34.64 -3.63 -14.55
C THR A 77 34.50 -4.22 -13.15
N ARG A 78 33.57 -3.69 -12.34
CA ARG A 78 33.27 -4.17 -10.98
C ARG A 78 32.04 -5.06 -10.91
N SER A 79 31.48 -5.46 -12.05
CA SER A 79 30.32 -6.35 -12.13
C SER A 79 29.10 -5.84 -11.35
N LEU A 80 28.84 -4.53 -11.41
CA LEU A 80 27.58 -3.92 -10.94
C LEU A 80 26.54 -3.83 -12.06
N ILE A 81 27.03 -3.60 -13.28
CA ILE A 81 26.23 -3.49 -14.49
C ILE A 81 26.89 -4.27 -15.63
N LYS A 82 26.13 -4.49 -16.71
CA LYS A 82 26.65 -4.94 -18.00
C LYS A 82 26.23 -3.94 -19.08
N VAL A 83 27.19 -3.43 -19.85
CA VAL A 83 26.91 -2.59 -21.02
C VAL A 83 27.02 -3.48 -22.26
N TYR A 84 26.03 -3.40 -23.14
CA TYR A 84 25.99 -4.24 -24.34
C TYR A 84 25.32 -3.53 -25.50
N THR A 85 25.65 -3.96 -26.72
CA THR A 85 25.09 -3.42 -27.95
C THR A 85 23.92 -4.30 -28.38
N THR A 86 22.79 -3.66 -28.66
CA THR A 86 21.61 -4.29 -29.27
C THR A 86 21.59 -3.97 -30.77
N SER A 87 20.65 -4.52 -31.52
CA SER A 87 20.49 -4.19 -32.95
C SER A 87 20.13 -2.71 -33.21
N LYS A 88 19.63 -1.99 -32.20
CA LYS A 88 19.15 -0.60 -32.34
C LYS A 88 19.99 0.43 -31.60
N THR A 89 20.48 0.07 -30.42
CA THR A 89 21.13 1.02 -29.49
C THR A 89 22.02 0.29 -28.48
N LYS A 90 22.81 1.03 -27.71
CA LYS A 90 23.47 0.50 -26.51
C LYS A 90 22.45 0.38 -25.38
N ALA A 91 22.59 -0.64 -24.56
CA ALA A 91 21.78 -0.87 -23.38
C ALA A 91 22.66 -1.20 -22.18
N THR A 92 22.13 -0.95 -21.00
CA THR A 92 22.75 -1.28 -19.72
C THR A 92 21.82 -2.20 -18.94
N GLN A 93 22.35 -3.30 -18.41
CA GLN A 93 21.66 -4.24 -17.52
C GLN A 93 22.21 -4.10 -16.10
N MET A 94 21.33 -3.93 -15.12
CA MET A 94 21.67 -4.02 -13.69
C MET A 94 21.78 -5.51 -13.31
N LEU A 95 22.96 -5.95 -12.87
CA LEU A 95 23.24 -7.38 -12.68
C LEU A 95 22.55 -7.98 -11.46
N ASP A 96 22.41 -7.20 -10.38
CA ASP A 96 21.78 -7.66 -9.14
C ASP A 96 20.26 -7.40 -9.13
N TRP A 97 19.67 -7.04 -10.28
CA TRP A 97 18.27 -6.56 -10.34
C TRP A 97 17.28 -7.55 -9.72
N TRP A 98 17.33 -8.82 -10.11
CA TRP A 98 16.41 -9.84 -9.62
C TRP A 98 16.75 -10.38 -8.24
N GLU A 99 17.96 -10.16 -7.77
CA GLU A 99 18.36 -10.48 -6.39
C GLU A 99 17.79 -9.44 -5.42
N VAL A 100 17.74 -8.18 -5.85
CA VAL A 100 17.34 -7.03 -5.04
C VAL A 100 15.86 -6.70 -5.18
N GLN A 101 15.34 -6.59 -6.41
CA GLN A 101 13.95 -6.23 -6.64
C GLN A 101 13.02 -7.42 -6.39
N ARG A 102 11.93 -7.15 -5.69
CA ARG A 102 10.84 -8.10 -5.41
C ARG A 102 9.56 -7.62 -6.07
N LEU A 103 9.60 -7.50 -7.39
CA LEU A 103 8.45 -7.03 -8.16
C LEU A 103 7.33 -8.09 -8.11
N GLN A 104 6.08 -7.66 -7.94
CA GLN A 104 4.92 -8.54 -8.12
C GLN A 104 4.55 -8.68 -9.61
N TRP A 105 4.82 -7.62 -10.38
CA TRP A 105 4.54 -7.50 -11.80
C TRP A 105 5.79 -7.00 -12.51
N ALA A 106 6.12 -7.62 -13.64
CA ALA A 106 7.23 -7.25 -14.48
C ALA A 106 6.85 -7.33 -15.95
N TYR A 107 6.80 -6.16 -16.60
CA TYR A 107 6.60 -6.03 -18.03
C TYR A 107 7.87 -6.39 -18.82
N PRO A 108 7.72 -6.80 -20.08
CA PRO A 108 8.86 -7.01 -20.97
C PRO A 108 9.64 -5.71 -21.16
N SER A 109 10.96 -5.84 -21.25
CA SER A 109 11.84 -4.70 -21.54
C SER A 109 11.69 -4.22 -22.98
N GLY A 110 11.92 -2.92 -23.20
CA GLY A 110 12.13 -2.36 -24.54
C GLY A 110 13.50 -2.73 -25.14
N TYR A 111 14.43 -3.23 -24.32
CA TYR A 111 15.76 -3.66 -24.71
C TYR A 111 15.85 -5.20 -24.65
N PRO A 112 16.42 -5.87 -25.68
CA PRO A 112 16.64 -7.31 -25.63
C PRO A 112 17.59 -7.67 -24.48
N PRO A 113 17.47 -8.87 -23.87
CA PRO A 113 18.38 -9.32 -22.83
C PRO A 113 19.83 -9.38 -23.29
N ALA A 114 20.75 -9.15 -22.36
CA ALA A 114 22.16 -9.45 -22.58
C ALA A 114 22.38 -10.96 -22.70
N GLU A 115 23.50 -11.38 -23.28
CA GLU A 115 23.85 -12.79 -23.37
C GLU A 115 23.88 -13.47 -21.99
N GLY A 116 23.20 -14.61 -21.87
CA GLY A 116 23.08 -15.35 -20.61
C GLY A 116 22.05 -14.79 -19.62
N TRP A 117 21.37 -13.69 -19.93
CA TRP A 117 20.31 -13.13 -19.09
C TRP A 117 18.95 -13.72 -19.43
N THR A 118 18.16 -14.05 -18.41
CA THR A 118 16.78 -14.56 -18.57
C THR A 118 15.80 -13.54 -18.01
N ASP A 119 14.82 -13.14 -18.83
CA ASP A 119 13.75 -12.23 -18.41
C ASP A 119 12.73 -12.98 -17.55
N HIS A 120 12.19 -12.30 -16.55
CA HIS A 120 11.11 -12.80 -15.72
C HIS A 120 9.88 -11.94 -15.96
N LEU A 121 8.84 -12.55 -16.53
CA LEU A 121 7.66 -11.84 -16.99
C LEU A 121 6.47 -12.22 -16.13
N ARG A 122 5.77 -11.21 -15.65
CA ARG A 122 4.44 -11.34 -15.07
C ARG A 122 3.70 -10.03 -15.30
N TYR A 123 2.80 -9.98 -16.29
CA TYR A 123 2.14 -8.72 -16.65
C TYR A 123 0.77 -8.97 -17.29
N HIS A 124 -0.02 -7.89 -17.35
CA HIS A 124 -1.32 -7.86 -18.01
C HIS A 124 -1.18 -7.24 -19.41
N PRO A 125 -1.10 -8.03 -20.50
CA PRO A 125 -1.18 -7.48 -21.86
C PRO A 125 -2.56 -6.88 -22.16
N THR A 126 -3.60 -7.46 -21.56
CA THR A 126 -4.98 -7.00 -21.58
C THR A 126 -5.57 -7.09 -20.17
N PRO A 127 -6.69 -6.42 -19.86
CA PRO A 127 -7.31 -6.48 -18.53
C PRO A 127 -7.73 -7.88 -18.06
N LYS A 128 -7.82 -8.86 -18.97
CA LYS A 128 -8.34 -10.21 -18.68
C LYS A 128 -7.28 -11.30 -18.70
N GLU A 129 -6.08 -10.99 -19.17
CA GLU A 129 -5.03 -11.97 -19.40
C GLU A 129 -3.83 -11.64 -18.53
N ILE A 130 -3.16 -12.69 -18.04
CA ILE A 130 -1.88 -12.59 -17.33
C ILE A 130 -0.90 -13.47 -18.09
N ILE A 131 0.15 -12.86 -18.63
CA ILE A 131 1.29 -13.60 -19.19
C ILE A 131 2.28 -13.81 -18.05
N THR A 132 2.72 -15.05 -17.87
CA THR A 132 3.73 -15.44 -16.87
C THR A 132 4.78 -16.32 -17.54
N GLU A 133 6.03 -15.86 -17.58
CA GLU A 133 7.16 -16.61 -18.15
C GLU A 133 8.38 -16.51 -17.22
N ASN A 134 9.08 -17.63 -17.02
CA ASN A 134 10.23 -17.76 -16.13
C ASN A 134 9.98 -17.25 -14.68
N TRP A 135 8.73 -17.15 -14.23
CA TRP A 135 8.40 -16.63 -12.89
C TRP A 135 8.32 -17.78 -11.86
N PRO A 136 8.87 -17.65 -10.64
CA PRO A 136 9.54 -16.48 -10.04
C PRO A 136 11.05 -16.34 -10.38
N PRO A 137 11.65 -15.14 -10.18
CA PRO A 137 13.01 -14.81 -10.61
C PRO A 137 14.18 -15.59 -10.00
N SER A 138 13.99 -16.26 -8.86
CA SER A 138 15.08 -17.00 -8.21
C SER A 138 14.55 -17.94 -7.13
N GLY A 139 14.45 -19.24 -7.40
CA GLY A 139 14.46 -20.35 -6.42
C GLY A 139 13.42 -20.38 -5.29
N GLN A 140 12.69 -19.30 -5.07
CA GLN A 140 11.59 -19.18 -4.13
C GLN A 140 10.48 -20.04 -4.68
N GLN A 141 10.08 -21.06 -3.93
CA GLN A 141 8.91 -21.83 -4.33
C GLN A 141 7.73 -20.86 -4.39
N ALA A 142 6.97 -20.89 -5.48
CA ALA A 142 5.75 -20.10 -5.62
C ALA A 142 4.76 -20.33 -4.45
N SER A 143 4.94 -21.40 -3.68
CA SER A 143 4.22 -21.76 -2.45
C SER A 143 4.51 -20.88 -1.22
N GLU A 144 5.56 -20.06 -1.22
CA GLU A 144 5.83 -19.10 -0.12
C GLU A 144 5.22 -17.70 -0.37
N LEU A 145 5.03 -17.32 -1.64
CA LEU A 145 4.47 -16.01 -2.03
C LEU A 145 2.95 -16.03 -2.20
N LEU A 146 2.33 -17.20 -2.17
CA LEU A 146 0.89 -17.39 -2.08
C LEU A 146 0.64 -18.22 -0.82
N PRO A 147 -0.37 -17.91 0.02
CA PRO A 147 -0.79 -18.86 1.04
C PRO A 147 -1.09 -20.19 0.33
N SER A 148 -0.21 -21.17 0.54
CA SER A 148 -0.14 -22.44 -0.21
C SER A 148 -1.36 -23.35 -0.05
N LYS A 149 -2.38 -22.88 0.67
CA LYS A 149 -3.67 -23.50 0.80
C LYS A 149 -4.74 -22.45 0.54
N LEU A 150 -5.14 -22.30 -0.72
CA LEU A 150 -6.56 -22.07 -0.96
C LEU A 150 -7.29 -23.18 -0.21
N PRO A 151 -8.24 -22.87 0.70
CA PRO A 151 -8.98 -23.90 1.41
C PRO A 151 -9.57 -24.84 0.38
N SER A 152 -9.13 -26.10 0.40
CA SER A 152 -9.51 -27.14 -0.56
C SER A 152 -11.01 -27.48 -0.53
N ALA A 153 -11.71 -26.93 0.45
CA ALA A 153 -13.15 -26.87 0.50
C ALA A 153 -13.55 -25.40 0.55
N LEU A 154 -14.22 -24.92 -0.49
CA LEU A 154 -15.26 -23.91 -0.29
C LEU A 154 -16.16 -24.45 0.83
N PRO A 155 -16.47 -23.68 1.90
CA PRO A 155 -17.41 -24.14 2.91
C PRO A 155 -18.69 -24.60 2.20
N ASN A 156 -18.99 -25.90 2.33
CA ASN A 156 -20.01 -26.61 1.53
C ASN A 156 -21.45 -26.12 1.75
N ALA A 157 -21.64 -25.11 2.59
CA ALA A 157 -22.85 -24.35 2.65
C ALA A 157 -22.48 -22.93 3.10
N LEU A 158 -22.74 -21.94 2.24
CA LEU A 158 -23.07 -20.62 2.75
C LEU A 158 -24.21 -20.84 3.77
N PRO A 159 -24.07 -20.37 5.03
CA PRO A 159 -25.17 -20.44 5.96
C PRO A 159 -26.39 -19.81 5.29
N SER A 160 -27.46 -20.59 5.12
CA SER A 160 -28.66 -20.18 4.37
C SER A 160 -29.40 -18.99 5.01
N LYS A 161 -28.88 -18.49 6.13
CA LYS A 161 -29.38 -17.34 6.86
C LYS A 161 -28.16 -16.50 7.26
N LEU A 162 -28.14 -15.24 6.79
CA LEU A 162 -27.21 -14.24 7.31
C LEU A 162 -27.43 -14.10 8.83
N PRO A 163 -26.36 -13.98 9.63
CA PRO A 163 -26.49 -13.74 11.07
C PRO A 163 -27.28 -12.47 11.32
N THR A 164 -28.01 -12.40 12.43
CA THR A 164 -28.66 -11.15 12.83
C THR A 164 -27.61 -10.06 13.11
N PRO A 165 -27.97 -8.77 13.08
CA PRO A 165 -27.03 -7.70 13.45
C PRO A 165 -26.38 -7.91 14.82
N GLU A 166 -27.13 -8.47 15.77
CA GLU A 166 -26.69 -8.77 17.13
C GLU A 166 -25.69 -9.94 17.17
N GLU A 167 -25.96 -11.02 16.43
CA GLU A 167 -25.03 -12.16 16.30
C GLU A 167 -23.72 -11.75 15.64
N LEU A 168 -23.81 -11.01 14.51
CA LEU A 168 -22.64 -10.51 13.80
C LEU A 168 -21.85 -9.52 14.66
N GLY A 169 -22.55 -8.64 15.37
CA GLY A 169 -21.93 -7.67 16.25
C GLY A 169 -21.24 -8.32 17.45
N GLY A 170 -21.83 -9.37 18.04
CA GLY A 170 -21.22 -10.16 19.10
C GLY A 170 -19.94 -10.86 18.65
N GLU A 171 -19.94 -11.43 17.45
CA GLU A 171 -18.75 -12.07 16.87
C GLU A 171 -17.63 -11.06 16.57
N ILE A 172 -17.96 -9.92 15.95
CA ILE A 172 -16.99 -8.84 15.71
C ILE A 172 -16.37 -8.39 17.03
N ARG A 173 -17.20 -8.13 18.04
CA ARG A 173 -16.74 -7.72 19.38
C ARG A 173 -15.81 -8.77 19.97
N SER A 174 -16.19 -10.04 19.96
CA SER A 174 -15.36 -11.13 20.49
C SER A 174 -14.03 -11.26 19.75
N THR A 175 -14.04 -11.05 18.43
CA THR A 175 -12.83 -11.16 17.59
C THR A 175 -11.87 -10.01 17.89
N LEU A 176 -12.38 -8.78 17.98
CA LEU A 176 -11.56 -7.60 18.28
C LEU A 176 -11.01 -7.62 19.71
N MET A 177 -11.75 -8.20 20.67
CA MET A 177 -11.29 -8.38 22.06
C MET A 177 -10.16 -9.40 22.21
N ALA A 178 -9.95 -10.26 21.21
CA ALA A 178 -8.86 -11.24 21.21
C ALA A 178 -7.55 -10.71 20.60
N LEU A 179 -7.53 -9.44 20.15
CA LEU A 179 -6.33 -8.84 19.57
C LEU A 179 -5.26 -8.57 20.63
N PRO A 180 -3.97 -8.75 20.29
CA PRO A 180 -2.88 -8.36 21.18
C PRO A 180 -2.86 -6.84 21.38
N GLU A 181 -2.40 -6.38 22.55
CA GLU A 181 -2.24 -4.96 22.83
C GLU A 181 -1.29 -4.32 21.79
N PRO A 182 -1.76 -3.31 21.03
CA PRO A 182 -0.96 -2.70 19.98
C PRO A 182 0.08 -1.72 20.55
N ILE A 183 1.19 -1.55 19.84
CA ILE A 183 2.27 -0.63 20.23
C ILE A 183 1.90 0.83 19.89
N ASP A 184 1.05 1.04 18.87
CA ASP A 184 0.62 2.35 18.36
C ASP A 184 -0.78 2.31 17.70
N HIS A 185 -1.52 3.42 17.76
CA HIS A 185 -2.88 3.61 17.25
C HIS A 185 -3.03 3.46 15.73
N LEU A 186 -1.98 3.77 14.95
CA LEU A 186 -1.98 3.53 13.49
C LEU A 186 -1.86 2.05 13.17
N VAL A 187 -1.01 1.34 13.91
CA VAL A 187 -0.83 -0.10 13.80
C VAL A 187 -2.12 -0.82 14.18
N GLU A 188 -2.78 -0.36 15.25
CA GLU A 188 -4.09 -0.85 15.69
C GLU A 188 -5.18 -0.70 14.64
N HIS A 189 -5.29 0.47 13.98
CA HIS A 189 -6.28 0.70 12.94
C HIS A 189 -6.15 -0.33 11.80
N GLU A 190 -4.93 -0.57 11.32
CA GLU A 190 -4.68 -1.57 10.28
C GLU A 190 -4.90 -3.01 10.77
N ILE A 191 -4.57 -3.32 12.03
CA ILE A 191 -4.88 -4.63 12.63
C ILE A 191 -6.40 -4.87 12.67
N ILE A 192 -7.20 -3.86 13.05
CA ILE A 192 -8.66 -3.97 13.06
C ILE A 192 -9.18 -4.20 11.64
N LYS A 193 -8.72 -3.43 10.64
CA LYS A 193 -9.10 -3.62 9.23
C LYS A 193 -8.77 -5.02 8.73
N ASP A 194 -7.55 -5.49 8.95
CA ASP A 194 -7.09 -6.83 8.53
C ASP A 194 -7.90 -7.94 9.21
N THR A 195 -8.18 -7.78 10.50
CA THR A 195 -8.99 -8.74 11.27
C THR A 195 -10.42 -8.83 10.74
N LEU A 196 -11.06 -7.68 10.49
CA LEU A 196 -12.40 -7.64 9.89
C LEU A 196 -12.40 -8.17 8.45
N ALA A 197 -11.34 -7.92 7.67
CA ALA A 197 -11.21 -8.44 6.32
C ALA A 197 -11.10 -9.98 6.31
N LYS A 198 -10.33 -10.56 7.24
CA LYS A 198 -10.25 -12.01 7.45
C LYS A 198 -11.59 -12.60 7.86
N LEU A 199 -12.32 -11.91 8.74
CA LEU A 199 -13.66 -12.32 9.15
C LEU A 199 -14.63 -12.33 7.95
N ALA A 200 -14.62 -11.29 7.11
CA ALA A 200 -15.41 -11.25 5.87
C ALA A 200 -15.10 -12.44 4.95
N GLN A 201 -13.81 -12.71 4.71
CA GLN A 201 -13.37 -13.81 3.85
C GLN A 201 -13.82 -15.17 4.37
N ALA A 202 -13.74 -15.39 5.70
CA ALA A 202 -14.24 -16.61 6.34
C ALA A 202 -15.75 -16.82 6.13
N ARG A 203 -16.50 -15.74 5.86
CA ARG A 203 -17.93 -15.75 5.53
C ARG A 203 -18.24 -15.78 4.04
N GLY A 204 -17.22 -15.89 3.17
CA GLY A 204 -17.39 -15.83 1.72
C GLY A 204 -17.76 -14.45 1.19
N LEU A 205 -17.50 -13.40 1.97
CA LEU A 205 -17.67 -12.00 1.57
C LEU A 205 -16.36 -11.44 1.03
N VAL A 206 -16.48 -10.40 0.21
CA VAL A 206 -15.35 -9.67 -0.40
C VAL A 206 -15.11 -8.39 0.40
N PRO A 207 -14.03 -8.31 1.20
CA PRO A 207 -13.68 -7.07 1.89
C PRO A 207 -13.08 -6.06 0.90
N LYS A 208 -13.44 -4.78 1.04
CA LYS A 208 -12.84 -3.65 0.33
C LYS A 208 -12.43 -2.57 1.32
N SER A 209 -11.15 -2.23 1.35
CA SER A 209 -10.60 -1.18 2.20
C SER A 209 -10.62 0.20 1.52
N GLU A 210 -10.81 1.26 2.30
CA GLU A 210 -10.66 2.66 1.87
C GLU A 210 -11.54 3.05 0.67
N VAL A 211 -12.81 2.65 0.72
CA VAL A 211 -13.75 2.89 -0.37
C VAL A 211 -14.22 4.34 -0.35
N THR A 212 -14.04 5.05 -1.46
CA THR A 212 -14.52 6.43 -1.60
C THR A 212 -15.97 6.44 -2.08
N THR A 213 -16.83 7.13 -1.34
CA THR A 213 -18.23 7.39 -1.67
C THR A 213 -18.44 8.88 -1.92
N ASP A 214 -19.63 9.25 -2.38
CA ASP A 214 -20.09 10.64 -2.51
C ASP A 214 -20.10 11.41 -1.18
N THR A 215 -20.28 10.69 -0.06
CA THR A 215 -20.34 11.25 1.30
C THR A 215 -19.01 11.20 2.06
N GLY A 216 -17.99 10.54 1.51
CA GLY A 216 -16.65 10.45 2.08
C GLY A 216 -16.00 9.07 1.94
N ARG A 217 -14.82 8.90 2.55
CA ARG A 217 -14.11 7.62 2.58
C ARG A 217 -14.64 6.73 3.72
N ILE A 218 -14.94 5.48 3.40
CA ILE A 218 -15.28 4.39 4.32
C ILE A 218 -14.03 3.52 4.52
N ASP A 219 -13.71 3.17 5.76
CA ASP A 219 -12.49 2.42 6.06
C ASP A 219 -12.56 0.97 5.57
N LEU A 220 -13.72 0.32 5.71
CA LEU A 220 -13.93 -1.06 5.24
C LEU A 220 -15.40 -1.32 4.82
N LEU A 221 -15.57 -2.02 3.71
CA LEU A 221 -16.84 -2.57 3.23
C LEU A 221 -16.75 -4.08 3.08
N TRP A 222 -17.84 -4.78 3.35
CA TRP A 222 -18.01 -6.19 3.00
C TRP A 222 -19.08 -6.30 1.93
N GLU A 223 -18.75 -6.96 0.82
CA GLU A 223 -19.67 -7.21 -0.29
C GLU A 223 -19.93 -8.70 -0.49
N GLU A 224 -21.12 -9.05 -0.97
CA GLU A 224 -21.33 -10.34 -1.61
C GLU A 224 -20.51 -10.43 -2.91
N PRO A 225 -20.21 -11.64 -3.43
CA PRO A 225 -19.62 -11.80 -4.76
C PRO A 225 -20.41 -11.14 -5.90
N THR A 226 -21.69 -10.86 -5.68
CA THR A 226 -22.57 -10.12 -6.60
C THR A 226 -22.30 -8.61 -6.65
N GLY A 227 -21.47 -8.09 -5.74
CA GLY A 227 -21.17 -6.67 -5.57
C GLY A 227 -22.13 -5.93 -4.63
N LYS A 228 -23.09 -6.63 -4.01
CA LYS A 228 -24.02 -6.04 -3.03
C LYS A 228 -23.30 -5.79 -1.70
N VAL A 229 -23.34 -4.55 -1.21
CA VAL A 229 -22.78 -4.19 0.11
C VAL A 229 -23.63 -4.80 1.23
N VAL A 230 -22.99 -5.58 2.10
CA VAL A 230 -23.61 -6.26 3.23
C VAL A 230 -23.29 -5.53 4.53
N ALA A 231 -22.02 -5.16 4.72
CA ALA A 231 -21.59 -4.45 5.92
C ALA A 231 -20.65 -3.28 5.60
N ALA A 232 -20.68 -2.26 6.44
CA ALA A 232 -19.78 -1.11 6.36
C ALA A 232 -19.25 -0.71 7.74
N PHE A 233 -17.98 -0.33 7.79
CA PHE A 233 -17.25 -0.04 9.02
C PHE A 233 -16.50 1.29 8.92
N GLU A 234 -16.67 2.12 9.92
CA GLU A 234 -15.85 3.31 10.19
C GLU A 234 -15.11 3.10 11.51
N ILE A 235 -13.81 3.36 11.53
CA ILE A 235 -12.96 3.23 12.71
C ILE A 235 -12.59 4.64 13.18
N ASP A 236 -13.40 5.17 14.09
CA ASP A 236 -13.21 6.51 14.63
C ASP A 236 -12.32 6.48 15.88
N VAL A 237 -11.61 7.58 16.13
CA VAL A 237 -10.96 7.85 17.42
C VAL A 237 -11.70 8.97 18.13
N TYR A 238 -11.90 8.79 19.43
CA TYR A 238 -12.66 9.64 20.35
C TYR A 238 -14.18 9.40 20.33
N GLU A 239 -14.88 9.84 19.28
CA GLU A 239 -16.35 9.86 19.25
C GLU A 239 -16.91 9.57 17.85
N PRO A 240 -18.13 8.99 17.75
CA PRO A 240 -18.76 8.74 16.45
C PRO A 240 -19.05 10.08 15.80
N ARG A 241 -18.27 10.43 14.77
CA ARG A 241 -18.47 11.70 14.10
C ARG A 241 -19.80 11.65 13.37
N ARG A 242 -20.58 12.74 13.43
CA ARG A 242 -21.82 12.90 12.64
C ARG A 242 -21.60 12.57 11.16
N ARG A 243 -20.40 12.83 10.65
CA ARG A 243 -19.98 12.47 9.29
C ARG A 243 -19.97 10.96 9.09
N SER A 244 -19.38 10.17 9.97
CA SER A 244 -19.31 8.70 9.89
C SER A 244 -20.71 8.08 9.85
N LEU A 245 -21.63 8.56 10.69
CA LEU A 245 -23.05 8.16 10.65
C LEU A 245 -23.72 8.51 9.32
N THR A 246 -23.50 9.72 8.79
CA THR A 246 -24.06 10.15 7.49
C THR A 246 -23.56 9.25 6.36
N LYS A 247 -22.26 8.95 6.34
CA LYS A 247 -21.66 8.07 5.32
C LYS A 247 -22.28 6.68 5.36
N LEU A 248 -22.33 6.08 6.55
CA LEU A 248 -22.86 4.72 6.72
C LEU A 248 -24.35 4.62 6.36
N LYS A 249 -25.15 5.64 6.69
CA LYS A 249 -26.57 5.70 6.30
C LYS A 249 -26.75 5.79 4.79
N ALA A 250 -25.88 6.50 4.08
CA ALA A 250 -25.96 6.66 2.62
C ALA A 250 -25.73 5.34 1.86
N LEU A 251 -25.04 4.36 2.47
CA LEU A 251 -24.75 3.06 1.84
C LEU A 251 -25.95 2.11 1.78
N HIS A 252 -27.03 2.38 2.53
CA HIS A 252 -28.23 1.52 2.61
C HIS A 252 -27.89 0.04 2.88
N CYS A 253 -26.80 -0.23 3.58
CA CYS A 253 -26.35 -1.59 3.85
C CYS A 253 -27.06 -2.18 5.10
N PRO A 254 -27.31 -3.50 5.13
CA PRO A 254 -27.96 -4.17 6.26
C PRO A 254 -27.23 -4.01 7.59
N TYR A 255 -25.90 -3.95 7.55
CA TYR A 255 -25.07 -3.83 8.75
C TYR A 255 -24.14 -2.62 8.63
N ALA A 256 -24.25 -1.69 9.55
CA ALA A 256 -23.37 -0.54 9.60
C ALA A 256 -22.87 -0.37 11.02
N PHE A 257 -21.55 -0.35 11.15
CA PHE A 257 -20.86 -0.37 12.41
C PHE A 257 -19.91 0.82 12.50
N ILE A 258 -19.98 1.52 13.62
CA ILE A 258 -18.89 2.41 14.03
C ILE A 258 -18.12 1.69 15.11
N ILE A 259 -16.80 1.61 14.93
CA ILE A 259 -15.85 1.08 15.90
C ILE A 259 -15.21 2.29 16.55
N LEU A 260 -15.61 2.59 17.78
CA LEU A 260 -15.02 3.69 18.55
C LEU A 260 -13.78 3.23 19.29
N ARG A 261 -12.72 4.04 19.19
CA ARG A 261 -11.59 4.02 20.11
C ARG A 261 -11.86 5.03 21.22
N THR A 262 -12.09 4.53 22.43
CA THR A 262 -12.47 5.33 23.61
C THR A 262 -11.27 6.09 24.22
N ASN A 263 -10.02 5.75 23.84
CA ASN A 263 -8.80 6.41 24.29
C ASN A 263 -7.74 6.38 23.17
N PRO A 264 -6.88 7.41 23.00
CA PRO A 264 -5.68 7.35 22.15
C PRO A 264 -4.58 6.40 22.67
N GLU A 265 -4.67 5.92 23.91
CA GLU A 265 -3.84 4.80 24.39
C GLU A 265 -4.27 3.46 23.74
N PRO A 266 -3.36 2.47 23.63
CA PRO A 266 -3.68 1.12 23.15
C PRO A 266 -4.89 0.52 23.90
N LEU A 267 -5.79 -0.14 23.18
CA LEU A 267 -6.96 -0.82 23.75
C LEU A 267 -6.57 -1.71 24.95
N ARG A 268 -6.95 -1.29 26.17
CA ARG A 268 -6.99 -2.20 27.31
C ARG A 268 -8.29 -3.00 27.25
N TRP A 269 -8.30 -4.23 27.74
CA TRP A 269 -9.49 -5.11 27.76
C TRP A 269 -10.73 -4.47 28.43
N GLU A 270 -10.51 -3.48 29.30
CA GLU A 270 -11.53 -2.71 30.01
C GLU A 270 -12.17 -1.59 29.17
N GLN A 271 -11.53 -1.17 28.05
CA GLN A 271 -11.86 0.06 27.31
C GLN A 271 -12.82 -0.13 26.13
N GLY A 272 -13.20 -1.36 25.78
CA GLY A 272 -14.38 -1.68 24.98
C GLY A 272 -14.42 -1.09 23.56
N VAL A 273 -14.31 -1.93 22.52
CA VAL A 273 -14.82 -1.59 21.19
C VAL A 273 -16.33 -1.37 21.30
N LEU A 274 -16.78 -0.11 21.22
CA LEU A 274 -18.20 0.17 21.09
C LEU A 274 -18.60 -0.05 19.65
N LEU A 275 -19.32 -1.15 19.42
CA LEU A 275 -19.94 -1.43 18.15
C LEU A 275 -21.34 -0.82 18.14
N ILE A 276 -21.53 0.26 17.38
CA ILE A 276 -22.86 0.87 17.21
C ILE A 276 -23.47 0.30 15.94
N GLY A 277 -24.44 -0.61 16.08
CA GLY A 277 -25.26 -1.05 14.95
C GLY A 277 -26.27 0.03 14.59
N LEU A 278 -26.31 0.51 13.35
CA LEU A 278 -27.30 1.53 12.92
C LEU A 278 -28.78 1.09 13.03
N ALA A 279 -29.04 -0.20 13.30
CA ALA A 279 -30.38 -0.71 13.59
C ALA A 279 -30.83 -0.41 15.02
N GLU A 280 -29.90 -0.07 15.93
CA GLU A 280 -30.19 0.31 17.32
C GLU A 280 -30.22 1.84 17.42
N GLU A 281 -31.20 2.40 18.14
CA GLU A 281 -31.20 3.83 18.46
C GLU A 281 -29.94 4.16 19.26
N LEU A 282 -29.18 5.17 18.83
CA LEU A 282 -27.98 5.64 19.53
C LEU A 282 -28.31 5.88 21.01
N PRO A 283 -27.54 5.33 21.97
CA PRO A 283 -27.74 5.55 23.39
C PRO A 283 -27.90 7.04 23.68
N THR A 284 -28.91 7.41 24.47
CA THR A 284 -29.27 8.81 24.77
C THR A 284 -28.08 9.62 25.33
N ALA A 285 -27.13 8.94 25.99
CA ALA A 285 -25.88 9.53 26.49
C ALA A 285 -24.97 10.12 25.40
N LEU A 286 -25.01 9.58 24.16
CA LEU A 286 -24.27 10.13 23.01
C LEU A 286 -25.04 11.28 22.31
N GLN A 287 -26.27 11.57 22.75
CA GLN A 287 -27.08 12.66 22.21
C GLN A 287 -27.01 13.93 23.07
N SER A 288 -26.55 13.83 24.33
CA SER A 288 -26.56 14.92 25.32
C SER A 288 -25.33 15.83 25.33
N ASP A 289 -24.21 15.48 24.71
CA ASP A 289 -23.03 16.38 24.56
C ASP A 289 -23.22 17.49 23.49
N ARG A 290 -24.47 17.75 23.11
CA ARG A 290 -24.88 18.74 22.11
C ARG A 290 -24.67 20.19 22.51
N GLU A 291 -24.48 20.49 23.79
CA GLU A 291 -24.38 21.87 24.31
C GLU A 291 -22.95 22.23 24.75
N SER A 292 -22.23 21.30 25.39
CA SER A 292 -20.84 21.48 25.86
C SER A 292 -19.83 21.72 24.73
N SER A 293 -19.95 21.01 23.61
CA SER A 293 -19.05 21.17 22.46
C SER A 293 -19.32 22.43 21.62
N LYS A 294 -20.48 23.07 21.78
CA LYS A 294 -20.79 24.34 21.12
C LYS A 294 -20.17 25.53 21.86
N GLU A 295 -20.18 25.50 23.19
CA GLU A 295 -19.55 26.56 24.01
C GLU A 295 -18.04 26.64 23.77
N ILE A 296 -17.35 25.50 23.67
CA ILE A 296 -15.89 25.46 23.43
C ILE A 296 -15.52 26.03 22.04
N ILE A 297 -16.34 25.77 21.01
CA ILE A 297 -16.10 26.26 19.64
C ILE A 297 -16.48 27.74 19.48
N GLU A 298 -17.42 28.25 20.28
CA GLU A 298 -17.74 29.69 20.29
C GLU A 298 -16.70 30.51 21.08
N GLU A 299 -16.13 29.98 22.17
CA GLU A 299 -15.01 30.62 22.89
C GLU A 299 -13.74 30.75 22.02
N GLU A 300 -13.34 29.69 21.30
CA GLU A 300 -12.16 29.76 20.41
C GLU A 300 -12.32 30.78 19.27
N LYS A 301 -13.55 30.94 18.74
CA LYS A 301 -13.84 31.93 17.70
C LYS A 301 -13.88 33.36 18.22
N GLU A 302 -14.33 33.58 19.47
CA GLU A 302 -14.23 34.90 20.10
C GLU A 302 -12.77 35.28 20.41
N GLU A 303 -11.93 34.32 20.78
CA GLU A 303 -10.50 34.56 21.01
C GLU A 303 -9.74 34.89 19.71
N GLU A 304 -9.98 34.16 18.62
CA GLU A 304 -9.40 34.48 17.30
C GLU A 304 -9.90 35.82 16.74
N GLY A 305 -11.15 36.21 17.05
CA GLY A 305 -11.70 37.52 16.67
C GLY A 305 -11.06 38.69 17.41
N ARG A 306 -10.70 38.51 18.70
CA ARG A 306 -9.99 39.52 19.50
C ARG A 306 -8.52 39.65 19.07
N ALA A 307 -7.87 38.56 18.67
CA ALA A 307 -6.48 38.60 18.19
C ALA A 307 -6.32 39.37 16.86
N ASN A 308 -7.34 39.36 15.99
CA ASN A 308 -7.28 39.98 14.66
C ASN A 308 -7.78 41.44 14.60
N SER A 309 -8.33 41.99 15.69
CA SER A 309 -8.83 43.38 15.73
C SER A 309 -7.86 44.39 16.36
N GLY A 310 -6.65 43.95 16.71
CA GLY A 310 -5.62 44.77 17.38
C GLY A 310 -4.49 45.29 16.49
N LEU A 311 -4.66 45.32 15.15
CA LEU A 311 -3.68 45.87 14.19
C LEU A 311 -4.28 47.01 13.35
#